data_AF-A0A0J8GZZ3-F1
#
_entry.id   AF-A0A0J8GZZ3-F1
#
_cell.length_a   1.000
_cell.length_b   1.000
_cell.length_c   1.000
_cell.angle_alpha   90.00
_cell.angle_beta   90.00
_cell.angle_gamma   90.00
#
_symmetry.space_group_name_H-M   'P 1'
#
loop_
_entity.id
_entity.type
_entity.pdbx_description
1 polymer ?
#
loop_
_entity_poly.entity_id
_entity_poly.type
_entity_poly.pdbx_seq_one_letter_code
_entity_poly.pdbx_strand_id
1 'polypeptide(L)'
;MDLKIFATIFATVFIAELGDKTQLSTMLFAADKDVSKWTVFFAAAAALIVATAIGVLAGSLLSEYINEKILNYIAGAGFIIIGCYTLYTA
;
A
#
# COMPACT_ATOMS: atom_id res chain seq x y z
N MET A 1 6.12 -21.66 -7.00
CA MET A 1 5.74 -20.53 -6.13
C MET A 1 5.37 -21.12 -4.79
N ASP A 2 6.03 -20.70 -3.71
CA ASP A 2 5.69 -21.16 -2.36
C ASP A 2 4.34 -20.54 -1.97
N LEU A 3 3.28 -21.34 -1.96
CA LEU A 3 1.92 -20.89 -1.62
C LEU A 3 1.87 -20.20 -0.24
N LYS A 4 2.75 -20.64 0.68
CA LYS A 4 2.92 -20.03 2.00
C LYS A 4 3.34 -18.57 1.89
N ILE A 5 4.37 -18.27 1.09
CA ILE A 5 4.89 -16.90 0.91
C ILE A 5 3.81 -16.01 0.28
N PHE A 6 3.13 -16.52 -0.76
CA PHE A 6 2.03 -15.79 -1.39
C PHE A 6 0.93 -15.45 -0.37
N ALA A 7 0.48 -16.42 0.42
CA ALA A 7 -0.56 -16.21 1.42
C ALA A 7 -0.12 -15.21 2.51
N THR A 8 1.14 -15.27 2.95
CA THR A 8 1.68 -14.32 3.93
C THR A 8 1.71 -12.90 3.39
N ILE A 9 2.19 -12.70 2.15
CA ILE A 9 2.24 -11.37 1.52
C ILE A 9 0.81 -10.85 1.32
N PHE A 10 -0.08 -11.67 0.77
CA PHE A 10 -1.49 -11.29 0.58
C PHE A 10 -2.15 -10.88 1.89
N ALA A 11 -2.06 -11.71 2.93
CA ALA A 11 -2.68 -11.44 4.22
C ALA A 11 -2.10 -10.16 4.87
N THR A 12 -0.78 -9.98 4.81
CA THR A 12 -0.12 -8.80 5.38
C THR A 12 -0.58 -7.52 4.69
N VAL A 13 -0.52 -7.50 3.34
CA VAL A 13 -0.94 -6.32 2.56
C VAL A 13 -2.43 -6.07 2.70
N PHE A 14 -3.26 -7.11 2.66
CA PHE A 14 -4.70 -7.00 2.83
C PHE A 14 -5.06 -6.38 4.17
N ILE A 15 -4.45 -6.84 5.27
CA ILE A 15 -4.68 -6.28 6.61
C ILE A 15 -4.14 -4.85 6.70
N ALA A 16 -2.97 -4.57 6.12
CA ALA A 16 -2.35 -3.23 6.15
C ALA A 16 -3.20 -2.17 5.41
N GLU A 17 -3.88 -2.55 4.33
CA GLU A 17 -4.73 -1.66 3.53
C GLU A 17 -6.17 -1.56 4.05
N LEU A 18 -6.58 -2.40 5.02
CA LEU A 18 -7.93 -2.37 5.57
C LEU A 18 -8.18 -1.10 6.39
N GLY A 19 -9.20 -0.33 5.98
CA GLY A 19 -9.63 0.87 6.70
C GLY A 19 -8.84 2.14 6.36
N ASP A 20 -7.99 2.11 5.32
CA ASP A 20 -7.30 3.31 4.86
C ASP A 20 -8.26 4.31 4.17
N LYS A 21 -7.84 5.58 4.12
CA LYS A 21 -8.53 6.67 3.41
C LYS A 21 -8.83 6.34 1.95
N THR A 22 -7.94 5.58 1.29
CA THR A 22 -8.15 5.12 -0.09
C THR A 22 -9.36 4.19 -0.20
N GLN A 23 -9.55 3.25 0.74
CA GLN A 23 -10.73 2.39 0.80
C GLN A 23 -12.02 3.17 1.06
N LEU A 24 -12.01 4.12 2.00
CA LEU A 24 -13.17 4.98 2.27
C LEU A 24 -13.56 5.80 1.03
N SER A 25 -12.57 6.38 0.34
CA SER A 25 -12.80 7.12 -0.91
C SER A 25 -13.40 6.22 -2.00
N THR A 26 -12.87 5.01 -2.14
CA THR A 26 -13.38 4.01 -3.10
C THR A 26 -14.82 3.59 -2.77
N MET A 27 -15.15 3.43 -1.48
CA MET A 27 -16.51 3.14 -1.03
C MET A 27 -17.48 4.28 -1.37
N LEU A 28 -17.05 5.54 -1.19
CA LEU A 28 -17.85 6.71 -1.57
C LEU A 28 -18.10 6.75 -3.08
N PHE A 29 -17.09 6.50 -3.90
CA PHE A 29 -17.28 6.39 -5.36
C PHE A 29 -18.21 5.25 -5.77
N ALA A 30 -18.17 4.12 -5.07
CA ALA A 30 -19.06 2.99 -5.32
C ALA A 30 -20.51 3.22 -4.83
N ALA A 31 -20.71 4.15 -3.89
CA ALA A 31 -22.02 4.56 -3.39
C ALA A 31 -22.72 5.59 -4.29
N ASP A 32 -21.95 6.27 -5.14
CA ASP A 32 -22.48 7.14 -6.17
C ASP A 32 -23.32 6.35 -7.19
N LYS A 33 -24.52 6.85 -7.50
CA LYS A 33 -25.47 6.17 -8.40
C LYS A 33 -25.13 6.37 -9.87
N ASP A 34 -24.38 7.42 -10.20
CA ASP A 34 -24.03 7.77 -11.56
C ASP A 34 -22.78 7.00 -12.06
N VAL A 35 -22.08 6.31 -11.14
CA VAL A 35 -20.85 5.56 -11.44
C VAL A 35 -21.11 4.05 -11.37
N SER A 36 -20.69 3.32 -12.42
CA SER A 36 -20.76 1.86 -12.41
C SER A 36 -19.82 1.27 -11.36
N LYS A 37 -20.36 0.41 -10.49
CA LYS A 37 -19.60 -0.32 -9.46
C LYS A 37 -18.41 -1.11 -10.02
N TRP A 38 -18.58 -1.65 -11.23
CA TRP A 38 -17.51 -2.37 -11.92
C TRP A 38 -16.38 -1.44 -12.35
N THR A 39 -16.71 -0.23 -12.81
CA THR A 39 -15.70 0.79 -13.15
C THR A 39 -14.89 1.19 -11.92
N VAL A 40 -15.56 1.44 -10.78
CA VAL A 40 -14.87 1.75 -9.52
C VAL A 40 -13.95 0.60 -9.10
N PHE A 41 -14.44 -0.64 -9.16
CA PHE A 41 -13.65 -1.83 -8.81
C PHE A 41 -12.38 -1.94 -9.67
N PHE A 42 -12.51 -1.91 -11.00
CA PHE A 42 -11.35 -2.04 -11.88
C PHE A 42 -10.39 -0.86 -11.77
N ALA A 43 -10.90 0.36 -11.62
CA ALA A 43 -10.06 1.55 -11.45
C ALA A 43 -9.25 1.48 -10.14
N ALA A 44 -9.89 1.16 -9.02
CA ALA A 44 -9.21 1.04 -7.72
C ALA A 44 -8.23 -0.13 -7.70
N ALA A 45 -8.60 -1.28 -8.26
CA ALA A 45 -7.71 -2.43 -8.36
C ALA A 45 -6.49 -2.12 -9.23
N ALA A 46 -6.68 -1.48 -10.39
CA ALA A 46 -5.59 -1.08 -11.26
C ALA A 46 -4.66 -0.06 -10.57
N ALA A 47 -5.22 0.92 -9.86
CA ALA A 47 -4.44 1.88 -9.10
C ALA A 47 -3.57 1.19 -8.03
N LEU A 48 -4.14 0.24 -7.28
CA LEU A 48 -3.40 -0.53 -6.27
C LEU A 48 -2.28 -1.38 -6.89
N ILE A 49 -2.57 -2.06 -8.00
CA ILE A 49 -1.57 -2.88 -8.72
C ILE A 49 -0.42 -2.00 -9.20
N VAL A 50 -0.72 -0.85 -9.81
CA VAL A 50 0.30 0.08 -10.34
C VAL A 50 1.13 0.68 -9.21
N ALA A 51 0.49 1.17 -8.14
CA ALA A 51 1.20 1.72 -6.98
C ALA A 51 2.12 0.67 -6.33
N THR A 52 1.62 -0.54 -6.15
CA THR A 52 2.41 -1.66 -5.61
C THR A 52 3.57 -2.02 -6.52
N ALA A 53 3.34 -2.10 -7.84
CA ALA A 53 4.39 -2.41 -8.82
C ALA A 53 5.51 -1.36 -8.80
N ILE A 54 5.16 -0.06 -8.75
CA ILE A 54 6.14 1.03 -8.63
C ILE A 54 6.93 0.88 -7.33
N GLY A 55 6.25 0.61 -6.20
CA GLY A 55 6.89 0.40 -4.91
C GLY A 55 7.87 -0.77 -4.90
N VAL A 56 7.47 -1.91 -5.46
CA VAL A 56 8.34 -3.10 -5.57
C VAL A 56 9.54 -2.83 -6.48
N LEU A 57 9.35 -2.19 -7.63
CA LEU A 57 10.43 -1.86 -8.55
C LEU A 57 11.43 -0.88 -7.92
N ALA A 58 10.93 0.17 -7.27
CA ALA A 58 11.79 1.13 -6.58
C ALA A 58 12.55 0.46 -5.43
N GLY A 59 11.87 -0.37 -4.63
CA GLY A 59 12.49 -1.12 -3.53
C GLY A 59 13.54 -2.11 -4.01
N SER A 60 13.27 -2.84 -5.10
CA SER A 60 14.23 -3.79 -5.68
C SER A 60 15.46 -3.08 -6.21
N LEU A 61 15.28 -1.99 -6.96
CA LEU A 61 16.40 -1.19 -7.47
C LEU A 61 17.24 -0.62 -6.32
N LEU A 62 16.59 -0.07 -5.28
CA LEU A 62 17.30 0.51 -4.15
C LEU A 62 18.09 -0.53 -3.34
N SER A 63 17.58 -1.77 -3.26
CA SER A 63 18.26 -2.87 -2.58
C SER A 63 19.55 -3.33 -3.29
N GLU A 64 19.71 -3.05 -4.57
CA GLU A 64 20.95 -3.33 -5.31
C GLU A 64 22.09 -2.36 -4.93
N TYR A 65 21.75 -1.12 -4.52
CA TYR A 65 22.73 -0.08 -4.19
C TYR A 65 22.97 0.07 -2.68
N ILE A 66 22.01 -0.35 -1.84
CA ILE A 66 22.03 -0.12 -0.39
C ILE A 66 21.81 -1.45 0.33
N ASN A 67 22.58 -1.68 1.40
CA ASN A 67 22.40 -2.85 2.27
C ASN A 67 20.97 -2.89 2.85
N GLU A 68 20.30 -4.03 2.72
CA GLU A 68 18.93 -4.27 3.22
C GLU A 68 18.73 -3.87 4.69
N LYS A 69 19.74 -4.04 5.55
CA LYS A 69 19.65 -3.63 6.96
C LYS A 69 19.48 -2.12 7.09
N ILE A 70 20.23 -1.35 6.32
CA ILE A 70 20.15 0.13 6.34
C ILE A 70 18.80 0.56 5.78
N LEU A 71 18.34 -0.08 4.70
CA LEU A 71 17.03 0.21 4.11
C LEU A 71 15.88 -0.02 5.11
N ASN A 72 15.91 -1.13 5.85
CA ASN A 72 14.91 -1.41 6.89
C ASN A 72 14.95 -0.38 8.04
N TYR A 73 16.14 0.03 8.48
CA TYR A 73 16.27 1.08 9.49
C TYR A 73 15.71 2.43 9.03
N ILE A 74 16.01 2.82 7.78
CA ILE A 74 15.50 4.07 7.19
C ILE A 74 13.97 4.01 7.08
N ALA A 75 13.41 2.91 6.57
CA ALA A 75 11.97 2.73 6.45
C ALA A 75 11.28 2.80 7.83
N GLY A 76 11.78 2.05 8.81
CA GLY A 76 11.23 2.05 10.17
C GLY A 76 11.33 3.42 10.85
N ALA A 77 12.48 4.10 10.76
CA ALA A 77 12.63 5.46 11.30
C ALA A 77 11.68 6.45 10.59
N GLY A 78 11.53 6.35 9.28
CA GLY A 78 10.58 7.15 8.50
C GLY A 78 9.14 6.97 8.97
N PHE A 79 8.69 5.72 9.18
CA PHE A 79 7.37 5.43 9.73
C PHE A 79 7.15 6.03 11.11
N ILE A 80 8.16 5.94 12.00
CA ILE A 80 8.08 6.54 13.35
C ILE A 80 7.98 8.08 13.24
N ILE A 81 8.80 8.71 12.41
CA ILE A 81 8.77 10.18 12.22
C ILE A 81 7.41 10.63 11.70
N ILE A 82 6.89 9.97 10.65
CA ILE A 82 5.57 10.29 10.08
C ILE A 82 4.47 10.05 11.12
N GLY A 83 4.55 8.96 11.88
CA GLY A 83 3.60 8.65 12.96
C GLY A 83 3.59 9.74 14.04
N CYS A 84 4.76 10.12 14.55
CA CYS A 84 4.91 11.21 15.52
C CYS A 84 4.42 12.55 14.98
N TYR A 85 4.75 12.88 13.73
CA TYR A 85 4.29 14.10 13.07
C TYR A 85 2.78 14.13 12.94
N THR A 86 2.17 13.00 12.55
CA THR A 86 0.72 12.87 12.44
C THR A 86 0.06 13.03 13.80
N LEU A 87 0.61 12.44 14.86
CA LEU A 87 0.11 12.60 16.24
C LEU A 87 0.23 14.03 16.77
N TYR A 88 1.28 14.77 16.39
CA TYR A 88 1.43 16.18 16.77
C TYR A 88 0.47 17.10 16.02
N THR A 89 0.13 16.76 14.77
CA THR A 89 -0.71 17.58 13.89
C THR A 89 -2.21 17.27 14.04
N ALA A 90 -2.56 16.06 14.49
CA ALA A 90 -3.94 15.62 14.73
C ALA A 90 -4.56 16.30 15.95
#